data_AF-A0A4Q3A556-F1
#
_entry.id   AF-A0A4Q3A556-F1
#
_cell.length_a   1.000
_cell.length_b   1.000
_cell.length_c   1.000
_cell.angle_alpha   90.00
_cell.angle_beta   90.00
_cell.angle_gamma   90.00
#
_symmetry.space_group_name_H-M   'P 1'
#
loop_
_entity.id
_entity.type
_entity.pdbx_description
1 polymer ?
#
loop_
_entity_poly.entity_id
_entity_poly.type
_entity_poly.pdbx_seq_one_letter_code
_entity_poly.pdbx_strand_id
1 'polypeptide(L)' 'MQSASPLPISGRDMNDSSIPRHIAIIMDGNGRWAKERGKPRISGHRAGAESVRECVEACKELGVEYLTLYAF' A
#
# COMPACT_ATOMS: atom_id res chain seq x y z
N MET A 1 -9.34 26.43 22.43
CA MET A 1 -9.77 25.65 21.24
C MET A 1 -8.67 24.67 20.90
N GLN A 2 -8.68 23.47 21.49
CA GLN A 2 -7.80 22.37 21.10
C GLN A 2 -8.55 21.57 20.04
N SER A 3 -7.98 21.49 18.84
CA SER A 3 -8.51 20.71 17.72
C SER A 3 -8.48 19.23 18.08
N ALA A 4 -9.62 18.56 17.98
CA ALA A 4 -9.73 17.12 18.20
C ALA A 4 -8.83 16.37 17.21
N SER A 5 -7.83 15.66 17.73
CA SER A 5 -7.04 14.67 16.99
C SER A 5 -7.98 13.57 16.47
N PRO A 6 -7.78 13.03 15.25
CA PRO A 6 -8.60 11.94 14.75
C PRO A 6 -8.50 10.73 15.69
N LEU A 7 -9.65 10.12 15.99
CA LEU A 7 -9.75 8.97 16.87
C LEU A 7 -9.04 7.75 16.24
N PRO A 8 -8.33 6.93 17.04
CA PRO A 8 -7.70 5.72 16.55
C PRO A 8 -8.78 4.74 16.05
N ILE A 9 -8.52 4.17 14.88
CA ILE A 9 -9.32 3.13 14.24
C ILE A 9 -9.44 1.96 15.24
N SER A 10 -10.64 1.76 15.77
CA SER A 10 -10.94 0.79 16.83
C SER A 10 -10.61 -0.64 16.41
N GLY A 11 -9.86 -1.40 17.23
CA GLY A 11 -10.03 -2.86 17.31
C GLY A 11 -8.81 -3.79 17.24
N ARG A 12 -7.57 -3.31 17.36
CA ARG A 12 -6.43 -4.18 17.72
C ARG A 12 -5.61 -3.52 18.79
N ASP A 13 -5.39 -4.24 19.89
CA ASP A 13 -4.29 -3.99 20.81
C ASP A 13 -2.99 -4.23 20.03
N MET A 14 -2.58 -3.24 19.23
CA MET A 14 -1.27 -3.25 18.60
C MET A 14 -0.28 -2.90 19.70
N ASN A 15 0.23 -3.93 20.37
CA ASN A 15 1.59 -3.82 20.86
C ASN A 15 2.43 -3.30 19.68
N ASP A 16 3.13 -2.19 19.91
CA ASP A 16 4.02 -1.52 18.95
C ASP A 16 5.03 -2.50 18.31
N SER A 17 5.29 -3.63 18.98
CA SER A 17 6.09 -4.76 18.50
C SER A 17 5.49 -5.59 17.36
N SER A 18 4.24 -5.36 16.96
CA SER A 18 3.56 -6.15 15.90
C SER A 18 3.65 -5.54 14.50
N ILE A 19 4.00 -4.25 14.38
CA ILE A 19 4.18 -3.60 13.07
C ILE A 19 5.61 -3.83 12.58
N PRO A 20 5.80 -4.43 11.39
CA PRO A 20 7.13 -4.55 10.80
C PRO A 20 7.72 -3.18 10.51
N ARG A 21 8.97 -2.97 10.94
CA ARG A 21 9.72 -1.76 10.59
C ARG A 21 9.97 -1.65 9.08
N HIS A 22 10.09 -2.79 8.38
CA HIS A 22 10.39 -2.84 6.95
C HIS A 22 9.51 -3.88 6.25
N ILE A 23 8.84 -3.44 5.19
CA ILE A 23 8.08 -4.29 4.26
C ILE A 23 8.72 -4.23 2.88
N ALA A 24 8.86 -5.37 2.21
CA ALA A 24 9.27 -5.46 0.81
C ALA A 24 8.17 -6.13 -0.01
N ILE A 25 7.82 -5.54 -1.16
CA ILE A 25 6.77 -6.01 -2.05
C ILE A 25 7.33 -6.21 -3.46
N ILE A 26 7.03 -7.37 -4.05
CA ILE A 26 7.24 -7.62 -5.48
C ILE A 26 5.93 -7.28 -6.21
N MET A 27 5.96 -6.21 -6.98
CA MET A 27 4.82 -5.70 -7.75
C MET A 27 4.72 -6.44 -9.09
N ASP A 28 4.13 -7.64 -9.09
CA ASP A 28 3.89 -8.45 -10.28
C ASP A 28 2.40 -8.45 -10.68
N GLY A 29 2.11 -8.78 -11.93
CA GLY A 29 0.75 -9.09 -12.39
C GLY A 29 0.06 -7.98 -13.17
N ASN A 30 0.61 -6.76 -13.24
CA ASN A 30 0.00 -5.63 -13.96
C ASN A 30 -0.37 -5.96 -15.42
N GLY A 31 0.53 -6.65 -16.14
CA GLY A 31 0.28 -7.08 -17.51
C GLY A 31 -0.81 -8.17 -17.61
N ARG A 32 -0.84 -9.13 -16.68
CA ARG A 32 -1.86 -10.19 -16.62
C ARG A 32 -3.22 -9.60 -16.29
N TRP A 33 -3.28 -8.70 -15.32
CA TRP A 33 -4.47 -7.95 -14.93
C TRP A 33 -5.09 -7.19 -16.10
N ALA A 34 -4.27 -6.52 -16.93
CA ALA A 34 -4.75 -5.82 -18.12
C ALA A 34 -5.29 -6.81 -19.17
N LYS A 35 -4.55 -7.90 -19.43
CA LYS A 35 -4.93 -8.94 -20.41
C LYS A 35 -6.27 -9.61 -20.06
N GLU A 36 -6.47 -10.00 -18.80
CA GLU A 36 -7.70 -10.62 -18.32
C GLU A 36 -8.94 -9.71 -18.46
N ARG A 37 -8.71 -8.40 -18.53
CA ARG A 37 -9.76 -7.38 -18.69
C ARG A 37 -9.90 -6.87 -20.12
N GLY A 38 -9.20 -7.47 -21.09
CA GLY A 38 -9.18 -7.03 -22.48
C GLY A 38 -8.61 -5.62 -22.67
N LYS A 39 -7.77 -5.15 -21.73
CA LYS A 39 -7.20 -3.80 -21.75
C LYS A 39 -5.78 -3.77 -22.31
N PRO A 40 -5.35 -2.63 -22.89
CA PRO A 40 -3.95 -2.42 -23.23
C PRO A 40 -3.03 -2.56 -22.01
N ARG A 41 -1.80 -3.05 -22.20
CA ARG A 41 -0.82 -3.25 -21.12
C ARG A 41 -0.56 -1.97 -20.30
N ILE A 42 -0.58 -0.80 -20.95
CA ILE A 42 -0.42 0.51 -20.27
C ILE A 42 -1.49 0.76 -19.21
N SER A 43 -2.70 0.22 -19.36
CA SER A 43 -3.73 0.29 -18.31
C SER A 43 -3.33 -0.48 -17.07
N GLY A 44 -2.63 -1.61 -17.23
CA GLY A 44 -2.07 -2.36 -16.10
C GLY A 44 -0.99 -1.60 -15.36
N HIS A 45 -0.10 -0.89 -16.09
CA HIS A 45 0.90 -0.02 -15.45
C HIS A 45 0.26 1.12 -14.66
N ARG A 46 -0.81 1.74 -15.19
CA ARG A 46 -1.58 2.78 -14.46
C ARG A 46 -2.24 2.22 -13.21
N ALA A 47 -2.84 1.04 -13.29
CA ALA A 47 -3.42 0.38 -12.11
C ALA A 47 -2.36 0.06 -11.07
N GLY A 48 -1.20 -0.47 -11.49
CA GLY A 48 -0.07 -0.74 -10.61
C GLY A 48 0.45 0.52 -9.91
N ALA A 49 0.50 1.67 -10.59
CA ALA A 49 0.88 2.94 -9.99
C ALA A 49 -0.10 3.39 -8.89
N GLU A 50 -1.39 3.13 -9.07
CA GLU A 50 -2.39 3.41 -8.04
C GLU A 50 -2.23 2.49 -6.82
N SER A 51 -2.01 1.19 -7.05
CA SER A 51 -1.72 0.25 -5.96
C SER A 51 -0.45 0.64 -5.18
N VAL A 52 0.59 1.15 -5.85
CA VAL A 52 1.77 1.70 -5.16
C VAL A 52 1.39 2.86 -4.25
N ARG A 53 0.56 3.81 -4.73
CA ARG A 53 0.10 4.95 -3.93
C ARG A 53 -0.65 4.46 -2.68
N GLU A 54 -1.59 3.53 -2.85
CA GLU A 54 -2.35 2.95 -1.74
C GLU A 54 -1.42 2.26 -0.72
N CYS A 55 -0.42 1.48 -1.18
CA CYS A 55 0.54 0.84 -0.29
C CYS A 55 1.37 1.85 0.51
N VAL A 56 1.81 2.94 -0.12
CA VAL A 56 2.60 3.99 0.55
C VAL A 56 1.78 4.68 1.63
N GLU A 57 0.55 5.09 1.33
CA GLU A 57 -0.31 5.74 2.33
C GLU A 57 -0.66 4.79 3.47
N ALA A 58 -0.95 3.51 3.18
CA ALA A 58 -1.20 2.51 4.22
C ALA A 58 0.04 2.29 5.11
N CYS A 59 1.24 2.18 4.53
CA CYS A 59 2.48 2.04 5.31
C CYS A 59 2.69 3.24 6.23
N LYS A 60 2.41 4.45 5.75
CA LYS A 60 2.50 5.68 6.53
C LYS A 60 1.49 5.73 7.68
N GLU A 61 0.24 5.35 7.42
CA GLU A 61 -0.81 5.29 8.45
C GLU A 61 -0.51 4.24 9.52
N LEU A 62 0.09 3.11 9.13
CA LEU A 62 0.47 2.02 10.04
C LEU A 62 1.78 2.26 10.79
N GLY A 63 2.57 3.28 10.40
CA GLY A 63 3.86 3.57 11.02
C GLY A 63 5.01 2.67 10.55
N VAL A 64 4.92 2.08 9.36
CA VAL A 64 6.01 1.31 8.76
C VAL A 64 7.13 2.26 8.32
N GLU A 65 8.34 2.06 8.84
CA GLU A 65 9.48 2.96 8.58
C GLU A 65 10.06 2.81 7.16
N TYR A 66 10.07 1.59 6.62
CA TYR A 66 10.68 1.29 5.33
C TYR A 66 9.74 0.47 4.43
N LEU A 67 9.59 0.92 3.19
CA LEU A 67 8.91 0.19 2.13
C LEU A 67 9.84 0.01 0.92
N THR A 68 10.10 -1.23 0.54
CA THR A 68 10.83 -1.56 -0.69
C THR A 68 9.85 -2.12 -1.73
N LEU A 69 9.87 -1.57 -2.93
CA LEU A 69 9.03 -2.02 -4.03
C LEU A 69 9.91 -2.48 -5.19
N TYR A 70 9.66 -3.69 -5.68
CA TYR A 70 10.25 -4.18 -6.92
C TYR A 70 9.18 -4.22 -8.01
N ALA A 71 9.24 -3.32 -8.99
CA ALA A 71 8.24 -3.19 -10.04
C ALA A 71 8.85 -3.40 -11.43
N PHE A 72 8.19 -4.24 -12.27
CA PHE A 72 8.59 -4.57 -13.64
C PHE A 72 7.38 -4.68 -14.58
#